data_AF-A0A528IL05-F1
#
_entry.id   AF-A0A528IL05-F1
#
_cell.length_a   1.000
_cell.length_b   1.000
_cell.length_c   1.000
_cell.angle_alpha   90.00
_cell.angle_beta   90.00
_cell.angle_gamma   90.00
#
_symmetry.space_group_name_H-M   'P 1'
#
loop_
_entity.id
_entity.type
_entity.pdbx_description
1 polymer ?
#
loop_
_entity_poly.entity_id
_entity_poly.type
_entity_poly.pdbx_seq_one_letter_code
_entity_poly.pdbx_strand_id
1 'polypeptide(L)'
;RRERADRLKKDESEFFERHGAEAREVLDALIEKYAEHGAAQFTLPDVLEIPPFNDWGNVVEIAARFGGGKAMREAVNELQMRLYGA
;
A
#
# COMPACT_ATOMS: atom_id res chain seq x y z
N ARG A 1 -4.37 12.94 -9.75
CA ARG A 1 -3.82 12.10 -8.65
C ARG A 1 -4.78 10.96 -8.32
N ARG A 2 -6.04 11.23 -7.97
CA ARG A 2 -7.08 10.19 -7.84
C ARG A 2 -7.28 9.33 -9.09
N GLU A 3 -7.27 9.95 -10.27
CA GLU A 3 -7.32 9.23 -11.56
C GLU A 3 -6.11 8.31 -11.80
N ARG A 4 -4.93 8.65 -11.26
CA ARG A 4 -3.73 7.79 -11.36
C ARG A 4 -3.83 6.59 -10.43
N ALA A 5 -4.33 6.80 -9.23
CA ALA A 5 -4.61 5.73 -8.28
C ALA A 5 -5.65 4.73 -8.81
N ASP A 6 -6.74 5.21 -9.42
CA ASP A 6 -7.77 4.36 -10.02
C ASP A 6 -7.22 3.57 -11.23
N ARG A 7 -6.45 4.25 -12.09
CA ARG A 7 -5.77 3.60 -13.21
C ARG A 7 -4.76 2.55 -12.72
N LEU A 8 -4.02 2.83 -11.66
CA LEU A 8 -3.08 1.89 -11.07
C LEU A 8 -3.79 0.64 -10.56
N LYS A 9 -4.91 0.79 -9.84
CA LYS A 9 -5.72 -0.36 -9.38
C LYS A 9 -6.23 -1.21 -10.54
N LYS A 10 -6.50 -0.61 -11.70
CA LYS A 10 -6.94 -1.31 -12.92
C LYS A 10 -5.78 -1.97 -13.68
N ASP A 11 -4.76 -1.20 -14.05
CA ASP A 11 -3.60 -1.65 -14.84
C ASP A 11 -2.79 -2.70 -14.05
N GLU A 12 -2.63 -2.52 -12.74
CA GLU A 12 -1.73 -3.34 -11.93
C GLU A 12 -2.47 -4.48 -11.21
N SER A 13 -3.57 -4.97 -11.79
CA SER A 13 -4.35 -6.09 -11.24
C SER A 13 -3.46 -7.31 -10.96
N GLU A 14 -2.51 -7.60 -11.86
CA GLU A 14 -1.54 -8.70 -11.71
C GLU A 14 -0.62 -8.54 -10.48
N PHE A 15 -0.31 -7.30 -10.08
CA PHE A 15 0.48 -7.05 -8.86
C PHE A 15 -0.32 -7.42 -7.62
N PHE A 16 -1.59 -6.99 -7.53
CA PHE A 16 -2.43 -7.33 -6.40
C PHE A 16 -2.78 -8.82 -6.34
N GLU A 17 -2.89 -9.50 -7.48
CA GLU A 17 -3.14 -10.94 -7.54
C GLU A 17 -1.97 -11.78 -6.99
N ARG A 18 -0.74 -11.25 -6.99
CA ARG A 18 0.42 -11.89 -6.34
C ARG A 18 0.38 -11.78 -4.81
N HIS A 19 -0.44 -10.89 -4.28
CA HIS A 19 -0.61 -10.66 -2.85
C HIS A 19 -1.90 -11.30 -2.34
N GLY A 20 -1.85 -11.85 -1.12
CA GLY A 20 -3.05 -12.38 -0.47
C GLY A 20 -4.10 -11.29 -0.21
N ALA A 21 -5.35 -11.69 0.02
CA ALA A 21 -6.46 -10.75 0.25
C ALA A 21 -6.16 -9.71 1.35
N GLU A 22 -5.52 -10.15 2.44
CA GLU A 22 -5.15 -9.29 3.57
C GLU A 22 -4.07 -8.24 3.21
N ALA A 23 -3.06 -8.64 2.43
CA ALA A 23 -2.04 -7.71 1.94
C ALA A 23 -2.60 -6.75 0.89
N ARG A 24 -3.51 -7.25 0.04
CA ARG A 24 -4.20 -6.43 -0.98
C ARG A 24 -5.03 -5.33 -0.34
N GLU A 25 -5.74 -5.61 0.75
CA GLU A 25 -6.50 -4.62 1.50
C GLU A 25 -5.61 -3.47 1.99
N VAL A 26 -4.41 -3.81 2.48
CA VAL A 26 -3.43 -2.81 2.92
C VAL A 26 -2.90 -1.97 1.76
N LEU A 27 -2.54 -2.61 0.64
CA LEU A 27 -2.09 -1.91 -0.56
C LEU A 27 -3.17 -0.99 -1.13
N ASP A 28 -4.44 -1.42 -1.09
CA ASP A 28 -5.57 -0.65 -1.59
C ASP A 28 -5.77 0.65 -0.78
N ALA A 29 -5.77 0.54 0.55
CA ALA A 29 -5.85 1.71 1.43
C ALA A 29 -4.62 2.61 1.29
N LEU A 30 -3.42 2.04 1.07
CA LEU A 30 -2.20 2.83 0.82
C LEU A 30 -2.38 3.72 -0.43
N ILE A 31 -2.92 3.16 -1.51
CA ILE A 31 -3.18 3.89 -2.75
C ILE A 31 -4.23 4.98 -2.55
N GLU A 32 -5.30 4.69 -1.81
CA GLU A 32 -6.32 5.70 -1.49
C GLU A 32 -5.71 6.84 -0.68
N LYS A 33 -4.92 6.53 0.34
CA LYS A 33 -4.24 7.55 1.16
C LYS A 33 -3.29 8.40 0.33
N TYR A 34 -2.54 7.78 -0.57
CA TYR A 34 -1.69 8.48 -1.53
C TYR A 34 -2.52 9.38 -2.47
N ALA A 35 -3.67 8.91 -2.94
CA ALA A 35 -4.56 9.68 -3.81
C ALA A 35 -5.11 10.94 -3.12
N GLU A 36 -5.40 10.86 -1.82
CA GLU A 36 -5.96 11.94 -1.02
C GLU A 36 -4.90 12.93 -0.51
N HIS A 37 -3.83 12.44 0.11
CA HIS A 37 -2.84 13.27 0.81
C HIS A 37 -1.54 13.47 0.02
N GLY A 38 -1.31 12.69 -1.04
CA GLY A 38 -0.07 12.70 -1.82
C GLY A 38 1.11 12.02 -1.11
N ALA A 39 2.26 12.02 -1.79
CA ALA A 39 3.50 11.37 -1.35
C ALA A 39 4.02 11.83 0.02
N ALA A 40 3.69 13.04 0.48
CA ALA A 40 4.22 13.61 1.71
C ALA A 40 3.86 12.80 2.96
N GLN A 41 2.67 12.17 2.98
CA GLN A 41 2.25 11.29 4.07
C GLN A 41 2.49 9.81 3.75
N PHE A 42 3.16 9.51 2.64
CA PHE A 42 3.38 8.16 2.15
C PHE A 42 4.79 7.67 2.51
N THR A 43 5.11 7.71 3.79
CA THR A 43 6.41 7.24 4.32
C THR A 43 6.18 6.06 5.25
N LEU A 44 6.92 4.97 5.04
CA LEU A 44 6.93 3.85 5.97
C LEU A 44 7.96 4.08 7.07
N PRO A 45 7.68 3.68 8.33
CA PRO A 45 6.46 3.02 8.79
C PRO A 45 5.31 3.98 9.16
N ASP A 46 5.54 5.30 9.21
CA ASP A 46 4.57 6.30 9.72
C ASP A 46 3.16 6.21 9.12
N VAL A 47 3.05 5.91 7.82
CA VAL A 47 1.75 5.77 7.13
C VAL A 47 0.88 4.65 7.74
N LEU A 48 1.48 3.67 8.41
CA LEU A 48 0.74 2.60 9.08
C LEU A 48 0.24 2.98 10.47
N GLU A 49 0.74 4.07 11.04
CA GLU A 49 0.34 4.53 12.38
C GLU A 49 -0.90 5.43 12.34
N ILE A 50 -1.41 5.72 11.14
CA ILE A 50 -2.59 6.56 10.91
C ILE A 50 -3.79 5.74 10.41
N PRO A 51 -5.04 6.22 10.59
CA PRO A 51 -6.22 5.52 10.09
C PRO A 51 -6.26 5.42 8.56
N PRO A 52 -6.75 4.29 8.00
CA PRO A 52 -7.33 3.13 8.71
C PRO A 52 -6.32 2.04 9.11
N PHE A 53 -5.02 2.23 8.87
CA PHE A 53 -4.01 1.18 9.10
C PHE A 53 -3.83 0.84 10.58
N ASN A 54 -3.89 1.83 11.46
CA ASN A 54 -3.78 1.60 12.91
C ASN A 54 -4.92 0.74 13.50
N ASP A 55 -6.08 0.69 12.83
CA ASP A 55 -7.21 -0.18 13.20
C ASP A 55 -6.94 -1.65 12.86
N TRP A 56 -6.00 -1.91 11.95
CA TRP A 56 -5.62 -3.26 11.52
C TRP A 56 -4.54 -3.92 12.38
N GLY A 57 -4.06 -3.20 13.40
CA GLY A 57 -3.03 -3.64 14.32
C GLY A 57 -1.76 -2.80 14.20
N ASN A 58 -0.70 -3.29 14.81
CA ASN A 58 0.60 -2.64 14.73
C ASN A 58 1.32 -2.94 13.39
N VAL A 59 2.43 -2.23 13.15
CA VAL A 59 3.27 -2.41 11.94
C VAL A 59 3.69 -3.87 11.72
N VAL A 60 3.92 -4.63 12.78
CA VAL A 60 4.35 -6.04 12.70
C VAL A 60 3.19 -6.95 12.26
N GLU A 61 1.97 -6.71 12.76
CA GLU A 61 0.77 -7.45 12.37
C GLU A 61 0.40 -7.16 10.92
N ILE A 62 0.46 -5.89 10.50
CA ILE A 62 0.26 -5.51 9.11
C ILE A 62 1.31 -6.16 8.23
N ALA A 63 2.58 -6.12 8.63
CA ALA A 63 3.66 -6.77 7.91
C ALA A 63 3.46 -8.29 7.78
N ALA A 64 2.89 -8.94 8.80
CA ALA A 64 2.58 -10.37 8.77
C ALA A 64 1.58 -10.72 7.67
N ARG A 65 0.64 -9.83 7.34
CA ARG A 65 -0.31 -10.01 6.20
C ARG A 65 0.40 -10.14 4.85
N PHE A 66 1.60 -9.59 4.71
CA PHE A 66 2.44 -9.70 3.51
C PHE A 66 3.38 -10.91 3.54
N GLY A 67 3.41 -11.68 4.63
CA GLY A 67 4.42 -12.73 4.87
C GLY A 67 5.66 -12.23 5.61
N GLY A 68 5.61 -11.02 6.19
CA GLY A 68 6.65 -10.46 7.05
C GLY A 68 7.12 -9.07 6.61
N GLY A 69 7.90 -8.39 7.48
CA GLY A 69 8.34 -7.01 7.27
C GLY A 69 9.15 -6.80 6.00
N LYS A 70 9.92 -7.80 5.56
CA LYS A 70 10.67 -7.73 4.30
C LYS A 70 9.73 -7.72 3.10
N ALA A 71 8.81 -8.69 3.02
CA ALA A 71 7.85 -8.80 1.92
C ALA A 71 6.95 -7.55 1.83
N MET A 72 6.53 -7.02 2.97
CA MET A 72 5.79 -5.77 3.03
C MET A 72 6.61 -4.60 2.46
N ARG A 73 7.87 -4.45 2.87
CA ARG A 73 8.73 -3.36 2.40
C ARG A 73 9.01 -3.46 0.90
N GLU A 74 9.16 -4.67 0.37
CA GLU A 74 9.29 -4.93 -1.07
C GLU A 74 8.00 -4.55 -1.82
N ALA A 75 6.84 -5.00 -1.34
CA ALA A 75 5.54 -4.66 -1.93
C ALA A 75 5.27 -3.15 -1.95
N VAL A 76 5.57 -2.44 -0.86
CA VAL A 76 5.36 -0.99 -0.79
C VAL A 76 6.37 -0.23 -1.64
N ASN A 77 7.63 -0.65 -1.70
CA ASN A 77 8.61 -0.05 -2.62
C ASN A 77 8.18 -0.24 -4.08
N GLU A 78 7.73 -1.44 -4.44
CA GLU A 78 7.23 -1.72 -5.78
C GLU A 78 5.99 -0.87 -6.10
N LEU A 79 5.05 -0.74 -5.15
CA LEU A 79 3.91 0.15 -5.28
C LEU A 79 4.33 1.61 -5.48
N GLN A 80 5.32 2.11 -4.73
CA GLN A 80 5.86 3.46 -4.92
C GLN A 80 6.46 3.63 -6.31
N MET A 81 7.30 2.70 -6.76
CA MET A 81 7.90 2.77 -8.10
C MET A 81 6.82 2.82 -9.19
N ARG A 82 5.76 2.03 -9.05
CA ARG A 82 4.62 2.02 -9.97
C ARG A 82 3.82 3.34 -9.91
N LEU A 83 3.62 3.91 -8.71
CA LEU A 83 2.97 5.22 -8.51
C LEU A 83 3.79 6.42 -9.04
N TYR A 84 5.13 6.38 -8.91
CA TYR A 84 6.02 7.44 -9.39
C TYR A 84 6.37 7.31 -10.87
N GLY A 85 6.34 6.10 -11.42
CA GLY A 85 6.59 5.82 -12.84
C GLY A 85 5.43 6.14 -13.77
N ALA A 86 4.24 6.48 -13.25
CA ALA A 86 2.99 6.76 -13.97
C ALA A 86 2.56 8.25 -13.94
#